data_AF-A0A939HWN2-F1
#
_entry.id   AF-A0A939HWN2-F1
#
_cell.length_a   1.000
_cell.length_b   1.000
_cell.length_c   1.000
_cell.angle_alpha   90.00
_cell.angle_beta   90.00
_cell.angle_gamma   90.00
#
_symmetry.space_group_name_H-M   'P 1'
#
loop_
_entity.id
_entity.type
_entity.pdbx_description
1 polymer ?
#
loop_
_entity_poly.entity_id
_entity_poly.type
_entity_poly.pdbx_seq_one_letter_code
_entity_poly.pdbx_strand_id
1 'polypeptide(L)'
;MPETTVGNIPFFASLEQDIPIILVRGNHTQYNITPEALQIHDTARIYYVNSYMEATGLLLALRHKIAPEATTRPILSTKPIYL
;
A
#
# COMPACT_ATOMS: atom_id res chain seq x y z
N MET A 1 -1.25 7.85 2.74
CA MET A 1 -0.83 9.25 2.43
C MET A 1 -0.56 9.37 0.92
N PRO A 2 -0.48 10.58 0.32
CA PRO A 2 -0.03 10.74 -1.05
C PRO A 2 1.36 10.12 -1.27
N GLU A 3 1.59 9.46 -2.40
CA GLU A 3 2.90 8.86 -2.74
C GLU A 3 4.03 9.91 -2.78
N THR A 4 3.70 11.14 -3.15
CA THR A 4 4.65 12.24 -3.37
C THR A 4 4.97 13.06 -2.11
N THR A 5 4.52 12.62 -0.93
CA THR A 5 4.73 13.29 0.37
C THR A 5 5.55 12.45 1.35
N VAL A 6 6.31 11.45 0.88
CA VAL A 6 7.09 10.61 1.80
C VAL A 6 8.34 11.35 2.34
N GLY A 7 9.09 10.72 3.26
CA GLY A 7 10.30 11.32 3.83
C GLY A 7 10.07 12.19 5.07
N ASN A 8 8.86 12.16 5.64
CA ASN A 8 8.54 12.80 6.92
C ASN A 8 8.72 11.82 8.10
N ILE A 9 8.72 12.36 9.33
CA ILE A 9 8.88 11.58 10.57
C ILE A 9 7.86 10.42 10.65
N PRO A 10 6.54 10.62 10.43
CA PRO A 10 5.57 9.52 10.42
C PRO A 10 5.89 8.39 9.43
N PHE A 11 6.39 8.73 8.24
CA PHE A 11 6.75 7.75 7.22
C PHE A 11 7.93 6.88 7.69
N PHE A 12 9.02 7.50 8.16
CA PHE A 12 10.18 6.75 8.66
C PHE A 12 9.86 5.94 9.92
N ALA A 13 9.13 6.52 10.88
CA ALA A 13 8.72 5.80 12.08
C ALA A 13 7.84 4.57 11.76
N SER A 14 7.00 4.66 10.72
CA SER A 14 6.19 3.53 10.27
C SER A 14 7.05 2.40 9.68
N LEU A 15 8.09 2.74 8.91
CA LEU A 15 9.04 1.76 8.38
C LEU A 15 9.80 1.04 9.50
N GLU A 16 10.34 1.81 10.46
CA GLU A 16 11.11 1.25 11.59
C GLU A 16 10.26 0.33 12.49
N GLN A 17 8.96 0.61 12.62
CA GLN A 17 8.05 -0.13 13.49
C GLN A 17 7.25 -1.21 12.75
N ASP A 18 7.60 -1.52 11.49
CA ASP A 18 6.89 -2.53 10.69
C ASP A 18 5.39 -2.22 10.50
N ILE A 19 5.01 -0.94 10.55
CA ILE A 19 3.62 -0.50 10.38
C ILE A 19 3.29 -0.43 8.88
N PRO A 20 2.20 -1.05 8.42
CA PRO A 20 1.76 -0.95 7.03
C PRO A 20 1.55 0.49 6.56
N ILE A 21 2.16 0.86 5.43
CA ILE A 21 2.04 2.17 4.81
C ILE A 21 1.22 2.03 3.53
N ILE A 22 0.18 2.85 3.37
CA ILE A 22 -0.61 2.89 2.13
C ILE A 22 -0.32 4.22 1.41
N LEU A 23 0.30 4.13 0.23
CA LEU A 23 0.63 5.23 -0.65
C LEU A 23 -0.39 5.34 -1.78
N VAL A 24 -0.96 6.54 -1.94
CA VAL A 24 -1.98 6.83 -2.96
C VAL A 24 -1.32 7.56 -4.13
N ARG A 25 -1.25 6.91 -5.30
CA ARG A 25 -0.61 7.46 -6.50
C ARG A 25 -1.43 8.56 -7.17
N GLY A 26 -2.75 8.42 -7.16
CA GLY A 26 -3.65 9.40 -7.79
C GLY A 26 -3.77 10.74 -7.05
N ASN A 27 -3.05 10.92 -5.94
CA ASN A 27 -2.94 12.21 -5.29
C ASN A 27 -1.48 12.70 -5.31
N HIS A 28 -1.23 13.74 -6.09
CA HIS A 28 0.10 14.35 -6.21
C HIS A 28 0.19 15.62 -5.38
N THR A 29 1.36 15.86 -4.80
CA THR A 29 1.66 17.01 -3.97
C THR A 29 2.88 17.74 -4.51
N GLN A 30 3.02 19.01 -4.14
CA GLN A 30 4.13 19.86 -4.57
C GLN A 30 5.48 19.41 -3.98
N TYR A 31 5.49 18.60 -2.91
CA TYR A 31 6.71 18.11 -2.28
C TYR A 31 7.48 17.17 -3.22
N ASN A 32 6.76 16.35 -4.00
CA ASN A 32 7.30 15.48 -5.04
C ASN A 32 8.45 14.55 -4.58
N ILE A 33 8.41 14.12 -3.33
CA ILE A 33 9.34 13.11 -2.79
C ILE A 33 8.60 11.78 -2.76
N THR A 34 9.14 10.77 -3.44
CA THR A 34 8.62 9.40 -3.51
C THR A 34 9.57 8.42 -2.81
N PRO A 35 9.15 7.18 -2.47
CA PRO A 35 10.05 6.18 -1.89
C PRO A 35 11.28 5.91 -2.77
N GLU A 36 11.10 5.91 -4.09
CA GLU A 36 12.15 5.68 -5.08
C GLU A 36 13.18 6.82 -5.05
N ALA A 37 12.73 8.07 -4.90
CA ALA A 37 13.62 9.23 -4.76
C ALA A 37 14.48 9.15 -3.48
N LEU A 38 14.02 8.41 -2.47
CA LEU A 38 14.74 8.17 -1.21
C LEU A 38 15.55 6.87 -1.21
N GLN A 39 15.63 6.15 -2.34
CA GLN A 39 16.32 4.85 -2.46
C GLN A 39 15.76 3.78 -1.51
N ILE A 40 14.47 3.86 -1.19
CA ILE A 40 13.79 2.86 -0.36
C ILE A 40 13.23 1.78 -1.28
N HIS A 41 13.88 0.62 -1.30
CA HIS A 41 13.56 -0.49 -2.21
C HIS A 41 12.89 -1.66 -1.50
N ASP A 42 13.21 -1.88 -0.21
CA ASP A 42 12.59 -2.94 0.57
C ASP A 42 11.27 -2.45 1.17
N THR A 43 10.17 -3.06 0.73
CA THR A 43 8.83 -2.49 0.81
C THR A 43 7.77 -3.52 1.17
N ALA A 44 8.12 -4.60 1.88
CA ALA A 44 7.17 -5.65 2.27
C ALA A 44 5.90 -5.12 2.98
N ARG A 45 5.95 -3.89 3.53
CA ARG A 45 4.86 -3.19 4.22
C ARG A 45 4.33 -1.95 3.49
N ILE A 46 4.89 -1.56 2.34
CA ILE A 46 4.41 -0.42 1.55
C ILE A 46 3.47 -0.95 0.47
N TYR A 47 2.23 -0.48 0.54
CA TYR A 47 1.19 -0.79 -0.43
C TYR A 47 0.89 0.44 -1.27
N TYR A 48 0.66 0.22 -2.56
CA TYR A 48 0.31 1.28 -3.49
C TYR A 48 -1.11 1.09 -3.99
N VAL A 49 -1.87 2.19 -4.04
CA VAL A 49 -3.25 2.25 -4.53
C VAL A 49 -3.44 3.50 -5.39
N ASN A 50 -4.45 3.51 -6.26
CA ASN A 50 -4.69 4.63 -7.17
C ASN A 50 -5.56 5.72 -6.55
N SER A 51 -6.38 5.40 -5.55
CA SER A 51 -7.30 6.36 -4.93
C SER A 51 -7.46 6.13 -3.43
N TYR A 52 -7.99 7.14 -2.72
CA TYR A 52 -8.33 7.00 -1.30
C TYR A 52 -9.47 6.00 -1.05
N MET A 53 -10.32 5.77 -2.04
CA MET A 53 -11.36 4.74 -1.96
C MET A 53 -10.73 3.35 -1.93
N GLU A 54 -9.76 3.08 -2.81
CA GLU A 54 -8.96 1.85 -2.78
C GLU A 54 -8.15 1.74 -1.48
N ALA A 55 -7.56 2.84 -0.99
CA ALA A 55 -6.83 2.87 0.27
C ALA A 55 -7.71 2.41 1.45
N THR A 56 -8.97 2.83 1.47
CA THR A 56 -9.94 2.44 2.50
C THR A 56 -10.28 0.95 2.39
N GLY A 57 -10.50 0.45 1.18
CA GLY A 57 -10.73 -0.98 0.95
C GLY A 57 -9.55 -1.83 1.43
N LEU A 58 -8.32 -1.42 1.10
CA LEU A 58 -7.11 -2.10 1.53
C LEU A 58 -6.93 -2.04 3.05
N LEU A 59 -7.17 -0.88 3.67
CA LEU A 59 -7.11 -0.72 5.13
C LEU A 59 -8.03 -1.72 5.85
N LEU A 60 -9.28 -1.86 5.36
CA LEU A 60 -10.23 -2.82 5.90
C LEU A 60 -9.76 -4.26 5.69
N ALA A 61 -9.23 -4.59 4.52
CA ALA A 61 -8.69 -5.91 4.24
C ALA A 61 -7.55 -6.28 5.19
N LEU A 62 -6.57 -5.39 5.38
CA LEU A 62 -5.47 -5.59 6.32
C LEU A 62 -5.98 -5.79 7.75
N ARG A 63 -6.95 -4.95 8.20
CA ARG A 63 -7.57 -5.08 9.52
C ARG A 63 -8.23 -6.44 9.74
N HIS A 64 -8.88 -6.97 8.70
CA HIS A 64 -9.57 -8.25 8.74
C HIS A 64 -8.70 -9.45 8.30
N LYS A 65 -7.39 -9.25 8.15
CA LYS A 65 -6.43 -10.29 7.70
C LYS A 65 -6.80 -10.93 6.36
N ILE A 66 -7.43 -10.15 5.49
CA ILE A 66 -7.72 -10.53 4.11
C ILE A 66 -6.49 -10.16 3.27
N ALA A 67 -6.03 -11.10 2.46
CA ALA A 67 -4.92 -10.88 1.53
C ALA A 67 -5.25 -9.71 0.59
N PRO A 68 -4.38 -8.68 0.46
CA PRO A 68 -4.60 -7.55 -0.44
C PRO A 68 -4.93 -7.98 -1.88
N GLU A 69 -4.30 -9.04 -2.37
CA GLU A 69 -4.48 -9.60 -3.70
C GLU A 69 -5.88 -10.16 -3.93
N ALA A 70 -6.61 -10.51 -2.86
CA ALA A 70 -8.00 -10.94 -2.94
C ALA A 70 -8.98 -9.77 -3.09
N THR A 71 -8.52 -8.54 -2.89
CA THR A 71 -9.36 -7.32 -3.00
C THR A 71 -9.31 -6.69 -4.39
N THR A 72 -8.35 -7.08 -5.21
CA THR A 72 -8.14 -6.54 -6.55
C THR A 72 -8.73 -7.46 -7.61
N ARG A 73 -9.02 -6.89 -8.78
CA ARG A 73 -9.47 -7.64 -9.96
C ARG A 73 -8.30 -7.84 -10.93
N PRO A 74 -8.30 -8.93 -11.71
CA PRO A 74 -9.27 -10.02 -11.70
C PRO A 74 -9.09 -10.93 -10.48
N ILE A 75 -10.20 -11.43 -9.93
CA ILE A 75 -10.15 -12.44 -8.87
C ILE A 75 -9.60 -13.73 -9.50
N LEU A 76 -8.50 -14.26 -8.96
CA LEU A 76 -7.92 -15.51 -9.42
C LEU A 76 -8.94 -16.64 -9.32
N SER A 77 -9.04 -17.44 -10.39
CA SER A 77 -9.91 -18.62 -10.39
C SER A 77 -9.40 -19.62 -9.35
N THR A 78 -10.29 -20.06 -8.46
CA THR A 78 -10.01 -21.18 -7.56
C THR A 78 -9.78 -22.44 -8.38
N LYS A 79 -8.67 -23.16 -8.14
CA LYS A 79 -8.41 -24.46 -8.77
C LYS A 79 -9.40 -25.49 -8.20
N PRO A 80 -9.99 -26.37 -9.01
CA PRO A 80 -10.83 -27.46 -8.50
C PRO A 80 -10.00 -28.37 -7.59
N ILE A 81 -10.57 -28.71 -6.43
CA ILE A 81 -10.03 -29.74 -5.54
C ILE A 81 -10.70 -31.05 -5.96
N TYR A 82 -9.93 -31.99 -6.51
CA TYR A 82 -10.39 -33.35 -6.72
C TYR A 82 -10.17 -34.12 -5.42
N LEU A 83 -11.28 -34.52 -4.78
CA LEU A 83 -11.31 -35.38 -3.59
C LEU A 83 -11.40 -36.85 -4.00
#